data_AF-U1WS28-F1
#
_entry.id   AF-U1WS28-F1
#
_cell.length_a   1.000
_cell.length_b   1.000
_cell.length_c   1.000
_cell.angle_alpha   90.00
_cell.angle_beta   90.00
_cell.angle_gamma   90.00
#
_symmetry.space_group_name_H-M   'P 1'
#
loop_
_entity.id
_entity.type
_entity.pdbx_description
1 polymer ?
#
loop_
_entity_poly.entity_id
_entity_poly.type
_entity_poly.pdbx_seq_one_letter_code
_entity_poly.pdbx_strand_id
1 'polypeptide(L)'
;MQRRKRKKTLLIWSAIICVGILALFNILFNPKEELLARTGNDIKTVQETNKNVDTLVGQDKNKTGEQNTANAEKSEQPPANKNMEQAKQTEKIEQPSTNKNIEEIPGLSLGKLISNIPSKNQKVVYLTFDDGPGPYTKEMVSILDKYNIKGSFFWIGKNITNELGSFGAQMIEQGHVIGSHTMHHTTLGNKNKAFQKQEIQNTAAYIEGKVKHPVHYFRPPYGAVNQGTREVSRELGQYLMYWQVDSLDWKLPNHPDQILENIKKAVKPGSIILMHERSQSVKILPQVIEYLQKSGYIIEPLPPVPESAKKS
;
A
#
# COMPACT_ATOMS: atom_id res chain seq x y z
N MET A 1 -59.36 35.63 23.99
CA MET A 1 -58.07 35.55 24.73
C MET A 1 -57.37 34.17 24.70
N GLN A 2 -58.07 33.06 24.39
CA GLN A 2 -57.50 31.69 24.42
C GLN A 2 -56.64 31.27 23.20
N ARG A 3 -56.79 31.91 22.03
CA ARG A 3 -56.07 31.55 20.79
C ARG A 3 -54.57 31.89 20.80
N ARG A 4 -54.16 32.92 21.57
CA ARG A 4 -52.75 33.32 21.71
C ARG A 4 -51.96 32.41 22.67
N LYS A 5 -52.61 31.79 23.66
CA LYS A 5 -51.94 30.86 24.60
C LYS A 5 -51.57 29.53 23.92
N ARG A 6 -52.43 28.99 23.05
CA ARG A 6 -52.16 27.74 22.31
C ARG A 6 -50.98 27.82 21.32
N LYS A 7 -50.73 28.99 20.71
CA LYS A 7 -49.58 29.18 19.81
C LYS A 7 -48.25 29.26 20.57
N LYS A 8 -48.24 29.82 21.77
CA LYS A 8 -47.02 29.89 22.61
C LYS A 8 -46.63 28.51 23.15
N THR A 9 -47.59 27.67 23.52
CA THR A 9 -47.30 26.29 23.96
C THR A 9 -46.77 25.42 22.81
N LEU A 10 -47.30 25.55 21.59
CA LEU A 10 -46.83 24.77 20.44
C LEU A 10 -45.37 25.07 20.06
N LEU A 11 -44.96 26.35 20.15
CA LEU A 11 -43.59 26.80 19.88
C LEU A 11 -42.58 26.32 20.93
N ILE A 12 -43.00 26.18 22.19
CA ILE A 12 -42.14 25.69 23.27
C ILE A 12 -41.89 24.18 23.12
N TRP A 13 -42.92 23.40 22.75
CA TRP A 13 -42.77 21.97 22.49
C TRP A 13 -41.92 21.68 21.24
N SER A 14 -42.03 22.48 20.17
CA SER A 14 -41.16 22.33 18.99
C SER A 14 -39.68 22.63 19.29
N ALA A 15 -39.39 23.58 20.18
CA ALA A 15 -38.01 23.91 20.56
C ALA A 15 -37.37 22.80 21.41
N ILE A 16 -38.12 22.19 22.34
CA ILE A 16 -37.64 21.08 23.19
C ILE A 16 -37.36 19.83 22.34
N ILE A 17 -38.21 19.53 21.34
CA ILE A 17 -38.00 18.41 20.41
C ILE A 17 -36.75 18.65 19.54
N CYS A 18 -36.51 19.88 19.07
CA CYS A 18 -35.32 20.20 18.28
C CYS A 18 -34.01 20.09 19.08
N VAL A 19 -34.01 20.51 20.35
CA VAL A 19 -32.84 20.36 21.23
C VAL A 19 -32.56 18.89 21.56
N GLY A 20 -33.61 18.08 21.77
CA GLY A 20 -33.47 16.63 21.99
C GLY A 20 -32.91 15.89 20.77
N ILE A 21 -33.34 16.24 19.56
CA ILE A 21 -32.83 15.65 18.31
C ILE A 21 -31.38 16.07 18.06
N LEU A 22 -30.99 17.31 18.34
CA LEU A 22 -29.61 17.77 18.22
C LEU A 22 -28.67 17.11 19.25
N ALA A 23 -29.14 16.86 20.48
CA ALA A 23 -28.37 16.13 21.48
C ALA A 23 -28.17 14.65 21.10
N LEU A 24 -29.21 13.99 20.57
CA LEU A 24 -29.12 12.62 20.05
C LEU A 24 -28.20 12.52 18.83
N PHE A 25 -28.20 13.52 17.94
CA PHE A 25 -27.30 13.57 16.79
C PHE A 25 -25.83 13.74 17.21
N ASN A 26 -25.55 14.51 18.26
CA ASN A 26 -24.17 14.72 18.75
C ASN A 26 -23.63 13.48 19.50
N ILE A 27 -24.52 12.69 20.13
CA ILE A 27 -24.17 11.41 20.77
C ILE A 27 -23.96 10.29 19.72
N LEU A 28 -24.75 10.28 18.64
CA LEU A 28 -24.66 9.26 17.58
C LEU A 28 -23.54 9.52 16.55
N PHE A 29 -23.09 10.76 16.37
CA PHE A 29 -22.14 11.12 15.30
C PHE A 29 -20.79 11.70 15.76
N ASN A 30 -20.50 11.76 17.07
CA ASN A 30 -19.22 12.24 17.57
C ASN A 30 -18.67 11.32 18.69
N PRO A 31 -18.09 10.14 18.37
CA PRO A 31 -17.53 9.27 19.38
C PRO A 31 -16.15 9.82 19.76
N LYS A 32 -16.09 10.61 20.83
CA LYS A 32 -14.84 10.88 21.55
C LYS A 32 -14.91 10.24 22.93
N GLU A 33 -13.85 9.50 23.25
CA GLU A 33 -13.48 9.00 24.58
C GLU A 33 -14.27 7.78 25.11
N GLU A 34 -14.02 6.61 24.52
CA GLU A 34 -14.06 5.34 25.28
C GLU A 34 -13.01 4.34 24.75
N LEU A 35 -11.75 4.78 24.69
CA LEU A 35 -10.60 3.97 24.26
C LEU A 35 -9.41 4.00 25.23
N LEU A 36 -9.56 4.67 26.38
CA LEU A 36 -8.52 4.75 27.42
C LEU A 36 -8.74 3.82 28.63
N ALA A 37 -9.90 3.16 28.75
CA ALA A 37 -10.17 2.25 29.88
C ALA A 37 -9.89 0.76 29.58
N ARG A 38 -9.66 0.39 28.31
CA ARG A 38 -9.46 -1.02 27.91
C ARG A 38 -8.01 -1.40 27.61
N THR A 39 -7.13 -0.44 27.37
CA THR A 39 -5.68 -0.67 27.14
C THR A 39 -4.86 -0.68 28.43
N GLY A 40 -5.43 -0.27 29.57
CA GLY A 40 -4.74 -0.26 30.87
C GLY A 40 -4.68 -1.61 31.60
N ASN A 41 -5.60 -2.54 31.31
CA ASN A 41 -5.66 -3.83 32.00
C ASN A 41 -4.84 -4.94 31.31
N ASP A 42 -4.68 -4.90 29.99
CA ASP A 42 -3.92 -5.94 29.26
C ASP A 42 -2.40 -5.77 29.34
N ILE A 43 -1.90 -4.61 29.80
CA ILE A 43 -0.47 -4.37 30.01
C ILE A 43 0.01 -4.93 31.36
N LYS A 44 -0.88 -5.09 32.35
CA LYS A 44 -0.50 -5.66 33.66
C LYS A 44 -0.36 -7.18 33.64
N THR A 45 -1.04 -7.89 32.73
CA THR A 45 -1.01 -9.36 32.69
C THR A 45 0.18 -9.93 31.89
N VAL A 46 0.87 -9.11 31.08
CA VAL A 46 2.02 -9.55 30.27
C VAL A 46 3.38 -9.29 30.95
N GLN A 47 3.41 -8.48 32.02
CA GLN A 47 4.64 -8.22 32.78
C GLN A 47 4.91 -9.22 33.93
N GLU A 48 3.95 -10.10 34.29
CA GLU A 48 4.13 -11.08 35.37
C GLU A 48 4.57 -12.49 34.91
N THR A 49 4.71 -12.75 33.60
CA THR A 49 5.13 -14.07 33.10
C THR A 49 6.59 -14.16 32.64
N ASN A 50 7.39 -13.10 32.76
CA ASN A 50 8.83 -13.10 32.43
C ASN A 50 9.76 -12.91 33.64
N LYS A 51 9.46 -13.62 34.74
CA LYS A 51 10.41 -13.90 35.83
C LYS A 51 10.13 -15.31 36.36
N ASN A 52 10.72 -16.32 35.72
CA ASN A 52 11.12 -17.61 36.30
C ASN A 52 11.29 -18.64 35.17
N VAL A 53 12.43 -18.60 34.48
CA VAL A 53 13.05 -19.83 33.96
C VAL A 53 14.56 -19.63 34.05
N ASP A 54 15.11 -19.85 35.23
CA ASP A 54 16.49 -20.26 35.39
C ASP A 54 16.53 -21.27 36.53
N THR A 55 17.39 -22.29 36.38
CA THR A 55 17.63 -23.44 37.25
C THR A 55 16.53 -24.51 37.34
N LEU A 56 16.77 -25.66 36.70
CA LEU A 56 16.79 -26.98 37.35
C LEU A 56 17.51 -28.03 36.47
N VAL A 57 18.61 -28.58 37.04
CA VAL A 57 19.14 -29.95 36.89
C VAL A 57 19.93 -30.33 35.61
N GLY A 58 21.25 -30.08 35.66
CA GLY A 58 22.30 -31.07 35.96
C GLY A 58 22.33 -32.47 35.32
N GLN A 59 23.53 -32.78 34.82
CA GLN A 59 24.20 -34.09 34.65
C GLN A 59 23.89 -34.90 33.39
N ASP A 60 24.86 -34.92 32.46
CA ASP A 60 25.62 -36.17 32.28
C ASP A 60 27.04 -35.95 31.73
N LYS A 61 27.94 -36.81 32.21
CA LYS A 61 29.41 -36.76 32.04
C LYS A 61 29.89 -37.56 30.82
N ASN A 62 31.17 -37.33 30.51
CA ASN A 62 32.12 -38.12 29.71
C ASN A 62 32.28 -37.74 28.25
N LYS A 63 33.40 -37.05 27.95
CA LYS A 63 34.51 -37.71 27.25
C LYS A 63 35.84 -36.97 27.44
N THR A 64 36.81 -37.77 27.83
CA THR A 64 38.26 -37.60 27.91
C THR A 64 38.89 -37.23 26.57
N GLY A 65 40.06 -36.57 26.61
CA GLY A 65 40.97 -36.50 25.45
C GLY A 65 41.88 -35.28 25.45
N GLU A 66 43.00 -35.40 26.12
CA GLU A 66 44.11 -34.46 26.19
C GLU A 66 44.83 -34.18 24.86
N GLN A 67 45.37 -32.95 24.81
CA GLN A 67 46.67 -32.53 24.26
C GLN A 67 46.94 -32.67 22.74
N ASN A 68 47.19 -31.53 22.08
CA ASN A 68 48.53 -31.27 21.52
C ASN A 68 48.80 -29.77 21.27
N THR A 69 49.77 -29.30 22.04
CA THR A 69 50.81 -28.27 21.83
C THR A 69 50.78 -27.34 20.62
N ALA A 70 50.75 -26.05 20.96
CA ALA A 70 51.63 -24.96 20.55
C ALA A 70 52.51 -25.10 19.28
N ASN A 71 52.42 -24.09 18.41
CA ASN A 71 53.61 -23.36 18.00
C ASN A 71 53.27 -21.89 17.72
N ALA A 72 53.98 -21.00 18.41
CA ALA A 72 54.01 -19.58 18.20
C ALA A 72 55.40 -19.23 17.68
N GLU A 73 55.47 -18.50 16.56
CA GLU A 73 56.65 -17.74 16.19
C GLU A 73 56.25 -16.33 15.76
N LYS A 74 57.18 -15.42 16.03
CA LYS A 74 57.04 -14.01 16.35
C LYS A 74 57.80 -13.20 15.30
N SER A 75 57.60 -11.87 15.36
CA SER A 75 58.47 -10.80 14.82
C SER A 75 58.19 -10.42 13.35
N GLU A 76 58.31 -9.19 12.88
CA GLU A 76 58.64 -7.86 13.44
C GLU A 76 58.42 -6.86 12.29
N GLN A 77 57.85 -5.68 12.58
CA GLN A 77 58.13 -4.43 11.84
C GLN A 77 59.44 -3.83 12.42
N PRO A 78 60.21 -2.90 11.78
CA PRO A 78 59.79 -1.68 11.03
C PRO A 78 60.85 -1.33 9.91
N PRO A 79 61.18 -0.07 9.47
CA PRO A 79 60.65 1.28 9.75
C PRO A 79 60.51 2.23 8.52
N ALA A 80 60.16 3.48 8.85
CA ALA A 80 59.84 4.68 8.07
C ALA A 80 60.95 5.33 7.22
N ASN A 81 60.59 6.17 6.23
CA ASN A 81 60.98 7.60 6.20
C ASN A 81 60.29 8.46 5.10
N LYS A 82 59.79 9.62 5.56
CA LYS A 82 59.91 11.03 5.06
C LYS A 82 59.42 11.54 3.69
N ASN A 83 58.67 12.65 3.82
CA ASN A 83 58.57 13.89 3.02
C ASN A 83 57.96 13.75 1.61
N MET A 84 57.03 14.59 1.14
CA MET A 84 57.14 16.06 1.09
C MET A 84 55.78 16.73 0.78
N GLU A 85 55.73 18.03 1.03
CA GLU A 85 54.61 18.95 1.04
C GLU A 85 54.30 19.58 -0.35
N GLN A 86 53.05 20.00 -0.52
CA GLN A 86 52.50 20.93 -1.53
C GLN A 86 52.43 20.50 -3.02
N ALA A 87 51.20 20.40 -3.55
CA ALA A 87 50.68 21.41 -4.47
C ALA A 87 49.24 21.10 -4.95
N LYS A 88 48.44 22.17 -4.96
CA LYS A 88 47.42 22.53 -5.96
C LYS A 88 46.06 21.83 -6.00
N GLN A 89 45.08 22.74 -5.93
CA GLN A 89 43.84 22.81 -6.70
C GLN A 89 42.62 22.07 -6.14
N THR A 90 41.80 22.90 -5.51
CA THR A 90 40.36 22.74 -5.31
C THR A 90 39.68 22.47 -6.66
N GLU A 91 39.56 21.21 -7.04
CA GLU A 91 38.55 20.79 -8.00
C GLU A 91 37.21 20.69 -7.28
N LYS A 92 36.34 21.63 -7.64
CA LYS A 92 34.92 21.63 -7.33
C LYS A 92 34.35 20.34 -7.91
N ILE A 93 34.04 19.36 -7.07
CA ILE A 93 33.31 18.16 -7.48
C ILE A 93 31.90 18.62 -7.87
N GLU A 94 31.76 18.86 -9.17
CA GLU A 94 30.50 19.11 -9.84
C GLU A 94 29.66 17.84 -9.71
N GLN A 95 28.56 17.93 -8.97
CA GLN A 95 27.62 16.82 -8.90
C GLN A 95 27.11 16.50 -10.31
N PRO A 96 27.04 15.22 -10.72
CA PRO A 96 26.50 14.89 -12.03
C PRO A 96 25.02 15.25 -12.05
N SER A 97 24.70 16.37 -12.71
CA SER A 97 23.35 16.77 -13.08
C SER A 97 22.85 15.87 -14.21
N THR A 98 22.26 14.72 -13.89
CA THR A 98 21.51 13.95 -14.88
C THR A 98 20.09 14.45 -14.95
N ASN A 99 19.91 15.65 -15.53
CA ASN A 99 18.62 16.09 -16.03
C ASN A 99 18.37 15.37 -17.36
N LYS A 100 17.93 14.11 -17.30
CA LYS A 100 17.28 13.47 -18.44
C LYS A 100 15.81 13.85 -18.38
N ASN A 101 15.33 14.54 -19.41
CA ASN A 101 13.91 14.70 -19.69
C ASN A 101 13.28 13.30 -19.79
N ILE A 102 12.80 12.78 -18.67
CA ILE A 102 11.83 11.70 -18.64
C ILE A 102 10.57 12.33 -19.21
N GLU A 103 10.05 11.83 -20.33
CA GLU A 103 8.69 12.17 -20.75
C GLU A 103 7.76 11.77 -19.60
N GLU A 104 7.34 12.75 -18.81
CA GLU A 104 6.36 12.54 -17.76
C GLU A 104 5.05 12.11 -18.42
N ILE A 105 4.59 10.89 -18.16
CA ILE A 105 3.23 10.50 -18.52
C ILE A 105 2.29 11.47 -17.81
N PRO A 106 1.39 12.17 -18.52
CA PRO A 106 0.48 13.12 -17.90
C PRO A 106 -0.28 12.49 -16.72
N GLY A 107 -0.06 13.01 -15.51
CA GLY A 107 -0.68 12.50 -14.28
C GLY A 107 0.15 11.47 -13.50
N LEU A 108 1.30 11.01 -14.01
CA LEU A 108 2.24 10.17 -13.28
C LEU A 108 3.53 10.94 -12.97
N SER A 109 3.79 11.18 -11.69
CA SER A 109 5.02 11.85 -11.22
C SER A 109 5.60 11.10 -10.02
N LEU A 110 6.90 10.82 -10.08
CA LEU A 110 7.59 10.05 -9.05
C LEU A 110 7.60 10.77 -7.70
N GLY A 111 7.28 10.01 -6.64
CA GLY A 111 7.14 10.51 -5.28
C GLY A 111 5.96 11.47 -5.05
N LYS A 112 5.00 11.55 -5.99
CA LYS A 112 3.67 12.13 -5.76
C LYS A 112 2.66 11.02 -5.52
N LEU A 113 1.65 11.26 -4.68
CA LEU A 113 0.52 10.35 -4.56
C LEU A 113 -0.36 10.52 -5.80
N ILE A 114 -0.58 9.44 -6.53
CA ILE A 114 -1.35 9.45 -7.77
C ILE A 114 -2.73 8.86 -7.47
N SER A 115 -3.71 9.74 -7.23
CA SER A 115 -5.10 9.33 -6.95
C SER A 115 -5.97 9.30 -8.21
N ASN A 116 -5.57 10.03 -9.26
CA ASN A 116 -6.27 10.09 -10.54
C ASN A 116 -5.26 10.30 -11.68
N ILE A 117 -5.61 9.88 -12.89
CA ILE A 117 -4.82 10.11 -14.11
C ILE A 117 -5.71 10.84 -15.10
N PRO A 118 -5.47 12.14 -15.37
CA PRO A 118 -6.31 12.92 -16.26
C PRO A 118 -6.39 12.31 -17.67
N SER A 119 -7.59 12.22 -18.24
CA SER A 119 -7.80 11.89 -19.65
C SER A 119 -8.28 13.14 -20.40
N LYS A 120 -7.61 13.48 -21.51
CA LYS A 120 -8.04 14.58 -22.38
C LYS A 120 -9.09 14.05 -23.37
N ASN A 121 -10.25 14.70 -23.43
CA ASN A 121 -11.32 14.44 -24.41
C ASN A 121 -11.93 13.02 -24.38
N GLN A 122 -11.60 12.20 -23.38
CA GLN A 122 -12.15 10.86 -23.18
C GLN A 122 -12.53 10.69 -21.73
N LYS A 123 -13.51 9.82 -21.45
CA LYS A 123 -13.89 9.44 -20.09
C LYS A 123 -13.16 8.16 -19.69
N VAL A 124 -11.86 8.23 -19.40
CA VAL A 124 -11.10 7.02 -19.00
C VAL A 124 -11.19 6.82 -17.48
N VAL A 125 -11.31 5.57 -17.03
CA VAL A 125 -11.18 5.18 -15.61
C VAL A 125 -10.31 3.94 -15.48
N TYR A 126 -9.72 3.75 -14.31
CA TYR A 126 -8.76 2.68 -14.05
C TYR A 126 -9.27 1.79 -12.92
N LEU A 127 -9.64 0.55 -13.26
CA LEU A 127 -10.02 -0.46 -12.27
C LEU A 127 -8.77 -1.10 -11.67
N THR A 128 -8.67 -1.04 -10.34
CA THR A 128 -7.52 -1.57 -9.60
C THR A 128 -7.95 -2.51 -8.47
N PHE A 129 -7.18 -3.56 -8.23
CA PHE A 129 -7.50 -4.63 -7.28
C PHE A 129 -6.32 -4.87 -6.32
N ASP A 130 -6.54 -4.67 -5.03
CA ASP A 130 -5.54 -4.90 -3.98
C ASP A 130 -5.72 -6.29 -3.32
N ASP A 131 -4.78 -6.63 -2.45
CA ASP A 131 -4.76 -7.84 -1.59
C ASP A 131 -4.52 -9.19 -2.30
N GLY A 132 -4.27 -9.16 -3.61
CA GLY A 132 -3.93 -10.33 -4.41
C GLY A 132 -2.49 -10.83 -4.28
N PRO A 133 -2.10 -11.84 -5.06
CA PRO A 133 -3.03 -12.76 -5.73
C PRO A 133 -3.67 -13.70 -4.68
N GLY A 134 -4.67 -14.46 -5.08
CA GLY A 134 -5.40 -15.35 -4.19
C GLY A 134 -6.44 -16.19 -4.94
N PRO A 135 -7.41 -16.79 -4.22
CA PRO A 135 -8.40 -17.68 -4.82
C PRO A 135 -9.31 -16.99 -5.86
N TYR A 136 -9.41 -15.66 -5.83
CA TYR A 136 -10.29 -14.89 -6.71
C TYR A 136 -9.58 -14.31 -7.95
N THR A 137 -8.24 -14.34 -8.02
CA THR A 137 -7.48 -13.67 -9.10
C THR A 137 -7.92 -14.15 -10.48
N LYS A 138 -7.96 -15.46 -10.69
CA LYS A 138 -8.30 -16.06 -11.98
C LYS A 138 -9.74 -15.75 -12.40
N GLU A 139 -10.67 -15.77 -11.45
CA GLU A 139 -12.08 -15.47 -11.70
C GLU A 139 -12.26 -13.99 -12.07
N MET A 140 -11.60 -13.08 -11.37
CA MET A 140 -11.61 -11.66 -11.72
C MET A 140 -11.03 -11.40 -13.11
N VAL A 141 -9.88 -11.99 -13.44
CA VAL A 141 -9.28 -11.87 -14.78
C VAL A 141 -10.24 -12.40 -15.86
N SER A 142 -10.84 -13.56 -15.63
CA SER A 142 -11.83 -14.13 -16.56
C SER A 142 -13.04 -13.20 -16.79
N ILE A 143 -13.52 -12.52 -15.74
CA ILE A 143 -14.57 -11.50 -15.88
C ILE A 143 -14.07 -10.33 -16.73
N LEU A 144 -12.89 -9.77 -16.44
CA LEU A 144 -12.33 -8.65 -17.22
C LEU A 144 -12.18 -9.00 -18.71
N ASP A 145 -11.71 -10.21 -19.00
CA ASP A 145 -11.56 -10.71 -20.38
C ASP A 145 -12.91 -10.86 -21.09
N LYS A 146 -13.95 -11.35 -20.40
CA LYS A 146 -15.32 -11.44 -20.96
C LYS A 146 -15.85 -10.08 -21.40
N TYR A 147 -15.46 -9.01 -20.72
CA TYR A 147 -15.83 -7.63 -21.08
C TYR A 147 -14.79 -6.95 -22.00
N ASN A 148 -13.77 -7.68 -22.45
CA ASN A 148 -12.68 -7.18 -23.30
C ASN A 148 -11.96 -5.95 -22.72
N ILE A 149 -11.74 -5.96 -21.39
CA ILE A 149 -11.00 -4.92 -20.69
C ILE A 149 -9.79 -5.52 -19.96
N LYS A 150 -8.89 -4.65 -19.49
CA LYS A 150 -7.77 -5.02 -18.62
C LYS A 150 -7.83 -4.21 -17.33
N GLY A 151 -7.14 -4.69 -16.32
CA GLY A 151 -7.15 -4.14 -14.96
C GLY A 151 -5.77 -4.18 -14.34
N SER A 152 -5.59 -3.47 -13.23
CA SER A 152 -4.31 -3.42 -12.51
C SER A 152 -4.42 -4.05 -11.14
N PHE A 153 -3.47 -4.91 -10.78
CA PHE A 153 -3.49 -5.70 -9.56
C PHE A 153 -2.30 -5.35 -8.68
N PHE A 154 -2.53 -4.99 -7.42
CA PHE A 154 -1.48 -4.71 -6.45
C PHE A 154 -1.32 -5.90 -5.52
N TRP A 155 -0.24 -6.65 -5.74
CA TRP A 155 -0.03 -7.94 -5.11
C TRP A 155 0.81 -7.86 -3.85
N ILE A 156 0.37 -8.60 -2.83
CA ILE A 156 1.12 -8.88 -1.60
C ILE A 156 2.11 -10.00 -1.91
N GLY A 157 3.40 -9.74 -1.70
CA GLY A 157 4.46 -10.69 -2.08
C GLY A 157 4.28 -12.08 -1.46
N LYS A 158 3.90 -12.17 -0.18
CA LYS A 158 3.68 -13.44 0.53
C LYS A 158 2.60 -14.32 -0.11
N ASN A 159 1.64 -13.74 -0.82
CA ASN A 159 0.53 -14.51 -1.41
C ASN A 159 0.92 -15.20 -2.73
N ILE A 160 2.08 -14.86 -3.30
CA ILE A 160 2.48 -15.34 -4.63
C ILE A 160 3.05 -16.76 -4.54
N THR A 161 2.22 -17.73 -4.91
CA THR A 161 2.65 -19.10 -5.20
C THR A 161 3.35 -19.18 -6.56
N ASN A 162 4.04 -20.29 -6.86
CA ASN A 162 4.64 -20.47 -8.18
C ASN A 162 3.59 -20.50 -9.30
N GLU A 163 2.43 -21.08 -9.03
CA GLU A 163 1.29 -21.11 -9.96
C GLU A 163 0.78 -19.70 -10.24
N LEU A 164 0.50 -18.91 -9.19
CA LEU A 164 -0.02 -17.54 -9.34
C LEU A 164 1.03 -16.59 -9.91
N GLY A 165 2.33 -16.80 -9.63
CA GLY A 165 3.42 -16.09 -10.29
C GLY A 165 3.47 -16.34 -11.79
N SER A 166 3.35 -17.61 -12.20
CA SER A 166 3.32 -17.99 -13.63
C SER A 166 2.07 -17.45 -14.32
N PHE A 167 0.91 -17.49 -13.65
CA PHE A 167 -0.32 -16.87 -14.15
C PHE A 167 -0.18 -15.34 -14.25
N GLY A 168 0.49 -14.71 -13.29
CA GLY A 168 0.79 -13.27 -13.33
C GLY A 168 1.62 -12.86 -14.54
N ALA A 169 2.58 -13.69 -14.96
CA ALA A 169 3.32 -13.46 -16.20
C ALA A 169 2.38 -13.41 -17.42
N GLN A 170 1.47 -14.38 -17.53
CA GLN A 170 0.46 -14.43 -18.61
C GLN A 170 -0.49 -13.23 -18.56
N MET A 171 -0.91 -12.82 -17.36
CA MET A 171 -1.75 -11.62 -17.18
C MET A 171 -1.06 -10.38 -17.77
N ILE A 172 0.24 -10.20 -17.51
CA ILE A 172 1.02 -9.06 -18.03
C ILE A 172 1.13 -9.13 -19.55
N GLU A 173 1.41 -10.30 -20.12
CA GLU A 173 1.46 -10.52 -21.58
C GLU A 173 0.11 -10.21 -22.26
N GLN A 174 -1.00 -10.44 -21.55
CA GLN A 174 -2.36 -10.11 -22.00
C GLN A 174 -2.71 -8.62 -21.81
N GLY A 175 -1.84 -7.82 -21.19
CA GLY A 175 -2.02 -6.38 -21.01
C GLY A 175 -2.63 -5.97 -19.66
N HIS A 176 -2.74 -6.88 -18.69
CA HIS A 176 -2.95 -6.46 -17.30
C HIS A 176 -1.68 -5.85 -16.71
N VAL A 177 -1.84 -5.10 -15.63
CA VAL A 177 -0.72 -4.52 -14.90
C VAL A 177 -0.62 -5.17 -13.53
N ILE A 178 0.60 -5.49 -13.09
CA ILE A 178 0.88 -5.95 -11.73
C ILE A 178 1.78 -4.92 -11.04
N GLY A 179 1.33 -4.45 -9.87
CA GLY A 179 2.04 -3.60 -8.94
C GLY A 179 2.35 -4.31 -7.62
N SER A 180 3.19 -3.70 -6.80
CA SER A 180 3.56 -4.16 -5.47
C SER A 180 2.65 -3.60 -4.38
N HIS A 181 2.29 -4.43 -3.41
CA HIS A 181 1.50 -4.08 -2.22
C HIS A 181 2.17 -4.48 -0.90
N THR A 182 3.51 -4.38 -0.83
CA THR A 182 4.38 -4.88 0.25
C THR A 182 4.41 -6.40 0.38
N MET A 183 5.36 -6.93 1.16
CA MET A 183 5.53 -8.37 1.29
C MET A 183 4.44 -8.99 2.16
N HIS A 184 4.07 -8.29 3.23
CA HIS A 184 3.20 -8.80 4.30
C HIS A 184 2.00 -7.89 4.61
N HIS A 185 1.64 -7.00 3.69
CA HIS A 185 0.63 -5.97 3.92
C HIS A 185 1.00 -5.03 5.09
N THR A 186 2.29 -4.67 5.18
CA THR A 186 2.85 -3.88 6.27
C THR A 186 2.44 -2.40 6.17
N THR A 187 1.94 -1.82 7.25
CA THR A 187 1.66 -0.38 7.34
C THR A 187 2.95 0.45 7.33
N LEU A 188 3.24 1.15 6.23
CA LEU A 188 4.51 1.87 6.06
C LEU A 188 4.56 3.26 6.72
N GLY A 189 3.41 3.94 6.84
CA GLY A 189 3.35 5.33 7.35
C GLY A 189 3.98 5.54 8.73
N ASN A 190 4.09 4.48 9.55
CA ASN A 190 4.66 4.52 10.90
C ASN A 190 6.08 3.94 10.97
N LYS A 191 6.69 3.59 9.83
CA LYS A 191 8.04 3.02 9.74
C LYS A 191 9.04 4.07 9.29
N ASN A 192 10.30 3.91 9.67
CA ASN A 192 11.38 4.80 9.22
C ASN A 192 11.69 4.61 7.73
N LYS A 193 12.37 5.59 7.11
CA LYS A 193 12.65 5.60 5.67
C LYS A 193 13.47 4.38 5.20
N ALA A 194 14.45 3.95 5.99
CA ALA A 194 15.29 2.80 5.64
C ALA A 194 14.49 1.50 5.54
N PHE A 195 13.60 1.25 6.52
CA PHE A 195 12.67 0.12 6.48
C PHE A 195 11.76 0.18 5.26
N GLN A 196 11.16 1.36 5.01
CA GLN A 196 10.28 1.54 3.86
C GLN A 196 11.01 1.25 2.53
N LYS A 197 12.26 1.71 2.39
CA LYS A 197 13.10 1.44 1.21
C LYS A 197 13.31 -0.05 1.00
N GLN A 198 13.72 -0.77 2.05
CA GLN A 198 13.92 -2.22 1.98
C GLN A 198 12.62 -2.96 1.65
N GLU A 199 11.52 -2.63 2.31
CA GLU A 199 10.23 -3.30 2.08
C GLU A 199 9.74 -3.09 0.63
N ILE A 200 9.77 -1.85 0.15
CA ILE A 200 9.32 -1.49 -1.19
C ILE A 200 10.21 -2.17 -2.26
N GLN A 201 11.54 -2.01 -2.14
CA GLN A 201 12.50 -2.57 -3.09
C GLN A 201 12.48 -4.11 -3.12
N ASN A 202 12.53 -4.76 -1.96
CA ASN A 202 12.60 -6.23 -1.89
C ASN A 202 11.30 -6.88 -2.35
N THR A 203 10.15 -6.26 -2.04
CA THR A 203 8.87 -6.78 -2.52
C THR A 203 8.80 -6.67 -4.04
N ALA A 204 9.17 -5.52 -4.62
CA ALA A 204 9.19 -5.35 -6.07
C ALA A 204 10.07 -6.40 -6.74
N ALA A 205 11.32 -6.54 -6.31
CA ALA A 205 12.26 -7.52 -6.84
C ALA A 205 11.76 -8.98 -6.69
N TYR A 206 11.10 -9.30 -5.57
CA TYR A 206 10.49 -10.62 -5.39
C TYR A 206 9.36 -10.88 -6.39
N ILE A 207 8.46 -9.92 -6.58
CA ILE A 207 7.35 -10.03 -7.54
C ILE A 207 7.91 -10.17 -8.96
N GLU A 208 8.86 -9.32 -9.35
CA GLU A 208 9.56 -9.39 -10.65
C GLU A 208 10.17 -10.77 -10.88
N GLY A 209 10.81 -11.35 -9.85
CA GLY A 209 11.35 -12.70 -9.91
C GLY A 209 10.29 -13.80 -10.13
N LYS A 210 9.05 -13.59 -9.67
CA LYS A 210 7.93 -14.53 -9.81
C LYS A 210 7.17 -14.37 -11.13
N VAL A 211 6.93 -13.13 -11.56
CA VAL A 211 6.15 -12.83 -12.78
C VAL A 211 7.02 -12.59 -14.02
N LYS A 212 8.35 -12.50 -13.86
CA LYS A 212 9.33 -12.29 -14.94
C LYS A 212 9.16 -10.99 -15.74
N HIS A 213 8.53 -10.00 -15.14
CA HIS A 213 8.34 -8.65 -15.71
C HIS A 213 8.65 -7.58 -14.66
N PRO A 214 9.08 -6.38 -15.07
CA PRO A 214 9.37 -5.29 -14.15
C PRO A 214 8.12 -4.77 -13.43
N VAL A 215 8.27 -4.33 -12.18
CA VAL A 215 7.18 -3.82 -11.34
C VAL A 215 7.39 -2.33 -11.06
N HIS A 216 6.68 -1.49 -11.80
CA HIS A 216 6.83 -0.03 -11.71
C HIS A 216 5.84 0.65 -10.75
N TYR A 217 4.79 -0.05 -10.35
CA TYR A 217 3.73 0.51 -9.52
C TYR A 217 3.82 -0.01 -8.09
N PHE A 218 3.70 0.90 -7.12
CA PHE A 218 3.60 0.56 -5.71
C PHE A 218 2.39 1.25 -5.11
N ARG A 219 1.56 0.48 -4.39
CA ARG A 219 0.48 1.03 -3.56
C ARG A 219 0.75 0.64 -2.11
N PRO A 220 0.75 1.59 -1.15
CA PRO A 220 0.99 1.29 0.25
C PRO A 220 -0.29 0.74 0.90
N PRO A 221 -0.19 -0.35 1.68
CA PRO A 221 -1.27 -0.88 2.50
C PRO A 221 -1.97 0.21 3.31
N TYR A 222 -3.30 0.14 3.35
CA TYR A 222 -4.18 1.10 4.05
C TYR A 222 -4.07 2.55 3.56
N GLY A 223 -3.34 2.80 2.46
CA GLY A 223 -3.03 4.16 2.05
C GLY A 223 -2.03 4.88 2.97
N ALA A 224 -1.33 4.15 3.83
CA ALA A 224 -0.47 4.72 4.87
C ALA A 224 0.84 5.27 4.28
N VAL A 225 0.83 6.56 3.96
CA VAL A 225 1.94 7.29 3.31
C VAL A 225 2.51 8.36 4.23
N ASN A 226 3.84 8.48 4.27
CA ASN A 226 4.52 9.65 4.84
C ASN A 226 5.53 10.26 3.84
N GLN A 227 6.28 11.27 4.28
CA GLN A 227 7.31 11.89 3.43
C GLN A 227 8.41 10.91 3.01
N GLY A 228 8.81 10.01 3.91
CA GLY A 228 9.75 8.93 3.60
C GLY A 228 9.24 8.02 2.48
N THR A 229 7.96 7.66 2.48
CA THR A 229 7.36 6.83 1.42
C THR A 229 7.46 7.50 0.05
N ARG A 230 7.19 8.81 -0.01
CA ARG A 230 7.28 9.61 -1.25
C ARG A 230 8.71 9.69 -1.78
N GLU A 231 9.67 9.93 -0.89
CA GLU A 231 11.08 10.00 -1.27
C GLU A 231 11.59 8.64 -1.75
N VAL A 232 11.27 7.56 -1.03
CA VAL A 232 11.64 6.20 -1.40
C VAL A 232 11.03 5.80 -2.75
N SER A 233 9.75 6.09 -2.97
CA SER A 233 9.08 5.86 -4.26
C SER A 233 9.83 6.55 -5.41
N ARG A 234 10.29 7.80 -5.21
CA ARG A 234 11.09 8.51 -6.21
C ARG A 234 12.47 7.89 -6.40
N GLU A 235 13.17 7.58 -5.32
CA GLU A 235 14.51 6.97 -5.35
C GLU A 235 14.51 5.61 -6.05
N LEU A 236 13.43 4.83 -5.93
CA LEU A 236 13.30 3.50 -6.50
C LEU A 236 12.61 3.47 -7.87
N GLY A 237 12.20 4.63 -8.40
CA GLY A 237 11.46 4.69 -9.68
C GLY A 237 10.10 3.98 -9.64
N GLN A 238 9.50 3.80 -8.46
CA GLN A 238 8.18 3.18 -8.31
C GLN A 238 7.10 4.24 -8.16
N TYR A 239 6.12 4.28 -9.07
CA TYR A 239 5.01 5.21 -8.99
C TYR A 239 4.10 4.90 -7.80
N LEU A 240 3.93 5.89 -6.93
CA LEU A 240 3.14 5.76 -5.71
C LEU A 240 1.64 5.94 -6.00
N MET A 241 0.97 4.81 -6.18
CA MET A 241 -0.42 4.76 -6.56
C MET A 241 -1.35 4.86 -5.35
N TYR A 242 -2.37 5.68 -5.50
CA TYR A 242 -3.48 5.82 -4.56
C TYR A 242 -4.80 5.57 -5.30
N TRP A 243 -5.90 6.11 -4.81
CA TRP A 243 -7.20 6.05 -5.46
C TRP A 243 -7.99 7.34 -5.22
N GLN A 244 -8.89 7.64 -6.15
CA GLN A 244 -9.86 8.72 -6.01
C GLN A 244 -11.23 8.17 -5.61
N VAL A 245 -11.52 6.92 -5.99
CA VAL A 245 -12.79 6.25 -5.71
C VAL A 245 -12.47 5.02 -4.86
N ASP A 246 -12.97 5.02 -3.62
CA ASP A 246 -12.95 3.84 -2.75
C ASP A 246 -14.31 3.15 -2.85
N SER A 247 -14.32 1.89 -3.29
CA SER A 247 -15.55 1.10 -3.39
C SER A 247 -16.08 0.64 -2.02
N LEU A 248 -15.23 0.65 -1.00
CA LEU A 248 -15.47 0.10 0.35
C LEU A 248 -15.89 -1.38 0.34
N ASP A 249 -15.57 -2.12 -0.72
CA ASP A 249 -15.88 -3.54 -0.86
C ASP A 249 -15.39 -4.41 0.31
N TRP A 250 -14.23 -4.08 0.89
CA TRP A 250 -13.68 -4.73 2.08
C TRP A 250 -14.59 -4.64 3.32
N LYS A 251 -15.50 -3.67 3.40
CA LYS A 251 -16.51 -3.52 4.47
C LYS A 251 -17.86 -4.17 4.15
N LEU A 252 -18.06 -4.64 2.92
CA LEU A 252 -19.39 -4.96 2.40
C LEU A 252 -19.53 -6.42 1.94
N PRO A 253 -19.16 -7.43 2.75
CA PRO A 253 -19.19 -8.84 2.32
C PRO A 253 -20.60 -9.32 1.94
N ASN A 254 -21.64 -8.75 2.55
CA ASN A 254 -23.04 -9.12 2.35
C ASN A 254 -23.87 -8.05 1.63
N HIS A 255 -23.23 -6.97 1.17
CA HIS A 255 -23.91 -5.83 0.53
C HIS A 255 -23.21 -5.43 -0.78
N PRO A 256 -23.06 -6.36 -1.75
CA PRO A 256 -22.35 -6.08 -2.99
C PRO A 256 -22.94 -4.90 -3.76
N ASP A 257 -24.26 -4.70 -3.74
CA ASP A 257 -24.90 -3.56 -4.43
C ASP A 257 -24.44 -2.20 -3.89
N GLN A 258 -24.12 -2.11 -2.59
CA GLN A 258 -23.60 -0.88 -2.00
C GLN A 258 -22.22 -0.52 -2.54
N ILE A 259 -21.42 -1.50 -2.98
CA ILE A 259 -20.12 -1.30 -3.63
C ILE A 259 -20.31 -0.51 -4.92
N LEU A 260 -21.27 -0.94 -5.75
CA LEU A 260 -21.60 -0.25 -7.00
C LEU A 260 -22.10 1.18 -6.73
N GLU A 261 -22.97 1.36 -5.73
CA GLU A 261 -23.47 2.70 -5.36
C GLU A 261 -22.36 3.63 -4.88
N ASN A 262 -21.36 3.13 -4.16
CA ASN A 262 -20.19 3.93 -3.77
C ASN A 262 -19.39 4.39 -5.00
N ILE A 263 -19.18 3.51 -5.97
CA ILE A 263 -18.48 3.84 -7.23
C ILE A 263 -19.26 4.88 -8.02
N LYS A 264 -20.58 4.69 -8.22
CA LYS A 264 -21.46 5.62 -8.94
C LYS A 264 -21.39 7.05 -8.38
N LYS A 265 -21.36 7.19 -7.06
CA LYS A 265 -21.34 8.50 -6.38
C LYS A 265 -20.04 9.28 -6.59
N ALA A 266 -18.92 8.60 -6.83
CA ALA A 266 -17.60 9.22 -6.81
C ALA A 266 -16.86 9.16 -8.15
N VAL A 267 -17.27 8.31 -9.09
CA VAL A 267 -16.57 8.14 -10.36
C VAL A 267 -16.68 9.38 -11.24
N LYS A 268 -15.54 9.77 -11.81
CA LYS A 268 -15.39 10.85 -12.79
C LYS A 268 -14.23 10.53 -13.73
N PRO A 269 -14.10 11.21 -14.88
CA PRO A 269 -12.98 10.99 -15.80
C PRO A 269 -11.63 11.08 -15.08
N GLY A 270 -10.78 10.10 -15.34
CA GLY A 270 -9.47 9.91 -14.73
C GLY A 270 -9.47 9.22 -13.36
N SER A 271 -10.62 8.79 -12.83
CA SER A 271 -10.68 8.08 -11.55
C SER A 271 -9.86 6.79 -11.57
N ILE A 272 -9.00 6.62 -10.57
CA ILE A 272 -8.50 5.32 -10.13
C ILE A 272 -9.45 4.78 -9.09
N ILE A 273 -10.02 3.61 -9.36
CA ILE A 273 -11.03 2.94 -8.54
C ILE A 273 -10.36 1.80 -7.76
N LEU A 274 -10.44 1.86 -6.44
CA LEU A 274 -9.95 0.83 -5.53
C LEU A 274 -11.04 -0.23 -5.27
N MET A 275 -10.70 -1.47 -5.61
CA MET A 275 -11.38 -2.69 -5.18
C MET A 275 -10.32 -3.66 -4.64
N HIS A 276 -10.74 -4.79 -4.10
CA HIS A 276 -9.88 -5.84 -3.55
C HIS A 276 -10.25 -7.20 -4.14
N GLU A 277 -9.30 -8.12 -4.20
CA GLU A 277 -9.54 -9.51 -4.62
C GLU A 277 -10.34 -10.30 -3.58
N ARG A 278 -11.67 -10.07 -3.54
CA ARG A 278 -12.60 -10.65 -2.56
C ARG A 278 -13.87 -11.18 -3.22
N SER A 279 -14.55 -12.13 -2.55
CA SER A 279 -15.75 -12.78 -3.09
C SER A 279 -16.88 -11.81 -3.48
N GLN A 280 -17.14 -10.78 -2.67
CA GLN A 280 -18.16 -9.77 -2.93
C GLN A 280 -17.79 -8.88 -4.11
N SER A 281 -16.49 -8.61 -4.28
CA SER A 281 -15.94 -7.81 -5.36
C SER A 281 -16.07 -8.56 -6.68
N VAL A 282 -15.76 -9.87 -6.70
CA VAL A 282 -16.02 -10.75 -7.84
C VAL A 282 -17.51 -10.72 -8.24
N LYS A 283 -18.41 -10.88 -7.25
CA LYS A 283 -19.86 -10.95 -7.50
C LYS A 283 -20.43 -9.68 -8.13
N ILE A 284 -19.92 -8.51 -7.77
CA ILE A 284 -20.42 -7.21 -8.28
C ILE A 284 -19.65 -6.68 -9.48
N LEU A 285 -18.46 -7.22 -9.76
CA LEU A 285 -17.58 -6.73 -10.82
C LEU A 285 -18.27 -6.63 -12.20
N PRO A 286 -19.08 -7.60 -12.66
CA PRO A 286 -19.83 -7.47 -13.91
C PRO A 286 -20.72 -6.22 -13.95
N GLN A 287 -21.49 -5.96 -12.89
CA GLN A 287 -22.38 -4.80 -12.80
C GLN A 287 -21.60 -3.47 -12.74
N VAL A 288 -20.43 -3.47 -12.09
CA VAL A 288 -19.52 -2.30 -12.08
C VAL A 288 -19.04 -1.99 -13.51
N ILE A 289 -18.53 -2.98 -14.23
CA ILE A 289 -18.03 -2.82 -15.59
C ILE A 289 -19.14 -2.33 -16.52
N GLU A 290 -20.30 -2.99 -16.48
CA GLU A 290 -21.45 -2.60 -17.29
C GLU A 290 -21.91 -1.17 -17.03
N TYR A 291 -21.97 -0.75 -15.77
CA TYR A 291 -22.35 0.62 -15.42
C TYR A 291 -21.35 1.63 -16.00
N LEU A 292 -20.05 1.38 -15.84
CA LEU A 292 -19.01 2.27 -16.34
C LEU A 292 -19.09 2.39 -17.87
N GLN A 293 -19.17 1.27 -18.58
CA GLN A 293 -19.30 1.26 -20.05
C GLN A 293 -20.59 1.94 -20.52
N LYS A 294 -21.75 1.63 -19.92
CA LYS A 294 -23.05 2.28 -20.22
C LYS A 294 -23.04 3.78 -19.95
N SER A 295 -22.22 4.23 -18.99
CA SER A 295 -22.02 5.66 -18.67
C SER A 295 -21.02 6.37 -19.61
N GLY A 296 -20.50 5.65 -20.61
CA GLY A 296 -19.56 6.15 -21.60
C GLY A 296 -18.12 6.21 -21.11
N TYR A 297 -17.77 5.49 -20.03
CA TYR A 297 -16.39 5.37 -19.60
C TYR A 297 -15.64 4.30 -20.40
N ILE A 298 -14.40 4.61 -20.77
CA ILE A 298 -13.41 3.64 -21.24
C ILE A 298 -12.68 3.13 -19.99
N ILE A 299 -12.59 1.81 -19.84
CA ILE A 299 -11.91 1.18 -18.70
C ILE A 299 -10.56 0.68 -19.18
N GLU A 300 -9.49 1.17 -18.55
CA GLU A 300 -8.12 0.82 -18.91
C GLU A 300 -7.33 0.34 -17.68
N PRO A 301 -6.30 -0.50 -17.87
CA PRO A 301 -5.29 -0.71 -16.84
C PRO A 301 -4.46 0.58 -16.68
N LEU A 302 -3.66 0.67 -15.62
CA LEU A 302 -2.72 1.78 -15.46
C LEU A 302 -1.82 1.87 -16.71
N PRO A 303 -1.50 3.09 -17.19
CA PRO A 303 -0.82 3.26 -18.47
C PRO A 303 0.60 2.67 -18.41
N PRO A 304 1.18 2.20 -19.52
CA PRO A 304 2.54 1.67 -19.51
C PRO A 304 3.55 2.76 -19.13
N VAL A 305 4.57 2.41 -18.34
CA VAL A 305 5.68 3.33 -17.98
C VAL A 305 6.69 3.40 -19.13
N PRO A 306 7.16 4.60 -19.56
CA PRO A 306 8.02 4.74 -20.72
C PRO A 306 9.42 4.18 -20.42
N GLU A 307 10.10 3.65 -21.42
CA GLU A 307 11.42 3.03 -21.23
C GLU A 307 12.48 4.00 -20.68
N SER A 308 12.32 5.30 -20.92
CA SER A 308 13.19 6.35 -20.41
C SER A 308 13.14 6.49 -18.88
N ALA A 309 12.06 6.06 -18.24
CA ALA A 309 11.90 6.01 -16.78
C ALA A 309 12.44 4.70 -16.15
N LYS A 310 12.86 3.71 -16.97
CA LYS A 310 13.35 2.39 -16.51
C LYS A 310 14.83 2.38 -16.08
N LYS A 311 15.56 3.50 -16.22
CA LYS A 311 17.00 3.62 -15.94
C LYS A 311 17.29 4.78 -14.97
N SER A 312 17.04 4.58 -13.68
CA SER A 312 17.61 5.39 -12.60
C SER A 312 18.01 4.51 -11.44
#